data_AF-A0A822FCY9-F1
#
_entry.id   AF-A0A822FCY9-F1
#
_cell.length_a   1.000
_cell.length_b   1.000
_cell.length_c   1.000
_cell.angle_alpha   90.00
_cell.angle_beta   90.00
_cell.angle_gamma   90.00
#
_symmetry.space_group_name_H-M   'P 1'
#
loop_
_entity.id
_entity.type
_entity.pdbx_description
1 polymer ?
#
loop_
_entity_poly.entity_id
_entity_poly.type
_entity_poly.pdbx_seq_one_letter_code
_entity_poly.pdbx_strand_id
1 'polypeptide(L)' 'MHTVFRIGEVRKIDKESPLYEVHLKLTADDDQQLRRLTKRIAEEIDGTGWYRL' A
#
# COMPACT_ATOMS: atom_id res chain seq x y z
N MET A 1 12.03 -2.96 -8.37
CA MET A 1 11.62 -2.13 -7.22
C MET A 1 10.11 -2.01 -7.27
N HIS A 2 9.40 -2.38 -6.21
CA HIS A 2 7.95 -2.19 -6.13
C HIS A 2 7.69 -0.94 -5.30
N THR A 3 7.15 0.11 -5.93
CA THR A 3 6.79 1.34 -5.23
C THR A 3 5.43 1.13 -4.59
N VAL A 4 5.40 1.08 -3.27
CA VAL A 4 4.15 1.08 -2.51
C VAL A 4 3.72 2.53 -2.29
N PHE A 5 2.43 2.78 -2.40
CA PHE A 5 1.82 4.07 -2.08
C PHE A 5 0.86 3.89 -0.92
N ARG A 6 0.88 4.83 0.02
CA ARG A 6 -0.08 4.90 1.10
C ARG A 6 -1.16 5.93 0.78
N ILE A 7 -2.42 5.57 1.01
CA ILE A 7 -3.53 6.53 0.95
C ILE A 7 -3.39 7.49 2.14
N GLY A 8 -3.15 8.77 1.84
CA GLY A 8 -3.11 9.82 2.84
C GLY A 8 -4.50 10.40 3.10
N GLU A 9 -5.18 10.82 2.04
CA GLU A 9 -6.51 11.43 2.10
C GLU A 9 -7.37 10.95 0.94
N VAL A 10 -8.66 10.80 1.20
CA VAL A 10 -9.68 10.57 0.18
C VAL A 10 -10.71 11.67 0.35
N ARG A 11 -10.93 12.47 -0.69
CA ARG A 11 -11.91 13.55 -0.68
C ARG A 11 -12.78 13.50 -1.92
N LYS A 12 -14.04 13.92 -1.78
CA LYS A 12 -14.90 14.13 -2.95
C LYS A 12 -14.41 15.35 -3.72
N ILE A 13 -14.38 15.23 -5.05
CA ILE A 13 -14.02 16.36 -5.93
C ILE A 13 -15.12 17.43 -5.89
N ASP A 14 -16.36 16.98 -5.79
CA ASP A 14 -17.57 17.78 -5.71
C ASP A 14 -18.63 17.00 -4.88
N LYS A 15 -19.55 17.69 -4.20
CA LYS A 15 -20.62 17.07 -3.41
C LYS A 15 -21.58 16.21 -4.25
N GLU A 16 -21.86 16.62 -5.48
CA GLU A 16 -22.77 15.97 -6.43
C GLU A 16 -22.05 14.92 -7.29
N SER A 17 -20.73 15.04 -7.47
CA SER A 17 -19.95 14.13 -8.29
C SER A 17 -19.73 12.75 -7.63
N PRO A 18 -19.82 11.65 -8.40
CA PRO A 18 -19.44 10.33 -7.92
C PRO A 18 -17.91 10.13 -7.84
N LEU A 19 -17.12 11.13 -8.24
CA LEU A 19 -15.67 11.04 -8.31
C LEU A 19 -14.98 11.48 -7.01
N TYR A 20 -13.96 10.71 -6.63
CA TYR A 20 -13.13 10.95 -5.46
C TYR A 20 -11.70 11.22 -5.89
N GLU A 21 -11.09 12.23 -5.30
CA GLU A 21 -9.67 12.50 -5.37
C GLU A 21 -8.98 11.78 -4.21
N VAL A 22 -7.94 11.00 -4.54
CA VAL A 22 -7.16 10.24 -3.58
C VAL A 22 -5.74 10.77 -3.58
N HIS A 23 -5.31 11.33 -2.45
CA HIS A 23 -3.94 11.79 -2.27
C HIS A 23 -3.08 10.63 -1.79
N LEU A 24 -2.22 10.16 -2.70
CA LEU A 24 -1.26 9.11 -2.42
C LEU A 24 0.05 9.71 -1.92
N LYS A 25 0.59 9.14 -0.85
CA LYS A 25 1.93 9.42 -0.37
C LYS A 25 2.85 8.30 -0.80
N LEU A 26 3.97 8.67 -1.42
CA LEU A 26 5.05 7.75 -1.69
C LEU A 26 5.56 7.22 -0.35
N THR A 27 5.46 5.92 -0.14
CA THR A 27 6.11 5.31 1.00
C THR A 27 7.60 5.26 0.71
N ALA A 28 8.42 5.85 1.58
CA ALA A 28 9.86 5.80 1.46
C ALA A 28 10.33 4.33 1.46
N ASP A 29 11.47 4.03 0.85
CA ASP A 29 12.06 2.68 0.84
C ASP A 29 12.28 2.09 2.24
N ASP A 30 12.26 2.93 3.29
CA ASP A 30 12.31 2.55 4.70
C ASP A 30 11.01 2.85 5.48
N ASP A 31 9.85 2.69 4.84
CA ASP A 31 8.59 2.73 5.58
C ASP A 31 8.52 1.55 6.56
N GLN A 32 8.65 1.88 7.85
CA GLN A 32 8.69 0.90 8.93
C GLN A 32 7.40 0.09 9.04
N GLN A 33 6.25 0.65 8.66
CA GLN A 33 4.97 -0.05 8.69
C GLN A 33 4.89 -1.07 7.55
N LEU A 34 5.35 -0.70 6.36
CA LEU A 34 5.45 -1.61 5.22
C LEU A 34 6.40 -2.76 5.54
N ARG A 35 7.58 -2.48 6.09
CA ARG A 35 8.54 -3.52 6.50
C ARG A 35 7.93 -4.49 7.51
N ARG A 36 7.20 -3.99 8.52
CA ARG A 36 6.52 -4.83 9.52
C ARG A 36 5.42 -5.68 8.90
N LEU A 37 4.63 -5.12 7.99
CA LEU A 37 3.58 -5.84 7.28
C LEU A 37 4.18 -6.96 6.41
N THR A 38 5.19 -6.65 5.59
CA THR A 38 5.87 -7.64 4.76
C THR A 38 6.49 -8.75 5.58
N LYS A 39 7.14 -8.41 6.70
CA LYS A 39 7.72 -9.40 7.62
C LYS A 39 6.63 -10.33 8.19
N ARG A 40 5.52 -9.77 8.65
CA ARG A 40 4.41 -10.54 9.21
C ARG A 40 3.75 -11.45 8.18
N ILE A 41 3.55 -10.96 6.96
CA ILE A 41 3.05 -11.77 5.83
C ILE A 41 4.03 -12.91 5.53
N ALA A 42 5.34 -12.65 5.53
CA ALA A 42 6.36 -13.68 5.31
C ALA A 42 6.44 -14.72 6.46
N GLU A 43 6.13 -14.32 7.70
CA GLU A 43 6.08 -15.23 8.85
C GLU A 43 4.78 -16.05 8.89
N GLU A 44 3.65 -15.48 8.47
CA GLU A 44 2.35 -16.16 8.45
C GLU A 44 2.19 -17.09 7.22
N ILE A 45 2.89 -16.80 6.12
CA ILE A 45 2.93 -17.66 4.95
C ILE A 45 4.13 -18.61 5.08
N ASP A 46 3.89 -19.84 5.53
CA ASP A 46 4.89 -20.92 5.56
C ASP A 46 5.19 -21.43 4.14
N GLY A 47 5.85 -20.59 3.35
CA GLY A 47 6.13 -20.86 1.95
C GLY A 47 7.29 -20.03 1.45
N THR A 48 8.34 -20.70 0.98
CA THR A 48 9.40 -20.09 0.18
C THR A 48 8.78 -19.46 -1.08
N GLY A 49 8.50 -18.16 -1.00
CA GLY A 49 8.18 -17.20 -2.06
C GLY A 49 7.50 -17.69 -3.34
N TRP A 50 6.33 -17.14 -3.65
CA TRP A 50 5.74 -16.92 -4.98
C TRP A 50 6.46 -17.61 -6.16
N TYR A 51 6.39 -18.94 -6.24
CA TYR A 51 7.04 -19.71 -7.31
C TYR A 51 6.25 -19.64 -8.64
N ARG A 52 5.27 -18.73 -8.78
CA ARG A 52 4.34 -18.67 -9.91
C ARG A 52 3.82 -17.25 -10.21
N LEU A 53 4.74 -16.32 -10.45
CA LEU A 53 4.46 -15.19 -11.34
C LEU A 53 5.39 -15.29 -12.54
#